data_AF-A0A024TDI3-F1
#
_entry.id   AF-A0A024TDI3-F1
#
_cell.length_a   1.000
_cell.length_b   1.000
_cell.length_c   1.000
_cell.angle_alpha   90.00
_cell.angle_beta   90.00
_cell.angle_gamma   90.00
#
_symmetry.space_group_name_H-M   'P 1'
#
loop_
_entity.id
_entity.type
_entity.pdbx_description
1 polymer ?
#
loop_
_entity_poly.entity_id
_entity_poly.type
_entity_poly.pdbx_seq_one_letter_code
_entity_poly.pdbx_strand_id
1 'polypeptide(L)'
;MIGVVQLREVRQVIQDYEDMQREYGDFMAVTQDQFDQLFSVVCSDTVAHFQEFDVRGVGRVDVLEVFAVLIVFSKDLIEPKIQALFSLFDFDKTCYISHTELVMLMICCTRGLCRVVGLERPDNLELECLANEAFAKIDTNRNRRISLSEFSFWLHHEHSVILYLKKFASTRLIADAMLLYDRQLKLAIDLFLAAAAVRHKASVGNAAEGTVSYPACTLVQVRSVVSALKLPNLKPNHVDELIGYMTQMVEADEDSGHSVIALPNFLSVMSPALAFFAADDDHSMTVDVQELRILLWLMRKKEPTELQTKGMLLSLDDDENGQLSCMEWVHYASGIDQSTGSLAFNAQLRYLFEQCDRDGNGSIHVADFSAGLKTVVTRSVHAAIPKANKVL
;
A
#
# COMPACT_ATOMS: atom_id res chain seq x y z
N MET A 1 14.69 -17.92 10.28
CA MET A 1 14.14 -16.68 9.69
C MET A 1 15.27 -15.67 9.67
N ILE A 2 15.68 -15.23 8.47
CA ILE A 2 16.74 -14.23 8.30
C ILE A 2 16.40 -13.02 9.19
N GLY A 3 17.38 -12.49 9.93
CA GLY A 3 17.18 -11.37 10.83
C GLY A 3 16.61 -10.13 10.13
N VAL A 4 16.30 -9.09 10.89
CA VAL A 4 15.92 -7.80 10.32
C VAL A 4 17.12 -7.23 9.54
N VAL A 5 17.12 -7.35 8.21
CA VAL A 5 18.20 -6.90 7.33
C VAL A 5 17.79 -5.61 6.61
N GLN A 6 18.68 -4.61 6.59
CA GLN A 6 18.55 -3.41 5.76
C GLN A 6 19.37 -3.56 4.48
N LEU A 7 18.88 -2.98 3.39
CA LEU A 7 19.52 -3.03 2.07
C LEU A 7 20.92 -2.41 2.08
N ARG A 8 21.18 -1.45 2.97
CA ARG A 8 22.54 -0.90 3.16
C ARG A 8 23.54 -1.97 3.59
N GLU A 9 23.13 -2.92 4.43
CA GLU A 9 23.97 -4.02 4.92
C GLU A 9 24.18 -5.03 3.81
N VAL A 10 23.11 -5.34 3.06
CA VAL A 10 23.21 -6.21 1.87
C VAL A 10 24.16 -5.63 0.83
N ARG A 11 24.12 -4.31 0.56
CA ARG A 11 25.04 -3.65 -0.36
C ARG A 11 26.49 -3.73 0.10
N GLN A 12 26.75 -3.66 1.41
CA GLN A 12 28.09 -3.87 1.95
C GLN A 12 28.57 -5.30 1.67
N VAL A 13 27.74 -6.31 1.92
CA VAL A 13 28.11 -7.72 1.65
C VAL A 13 28.31 -7.97 0.15
N ILE A 14 27.53 -7.33 -0.73
CA ILE A 14 27.78 -7.38 -2.19
C ILE A 14 29.15 -6.80 -2.52
N GLN A 15 29.53 -5.67 -1.91
CA GLN A 15 30.85 -5.08 -2.12
C GLN A 15 31.99 -5.98 -1.63
N ASP A 16 31.82 -6.58 -0.45
CA ASP A 16 32.79 -7.52 0.14
C ASP A 16 32.96 -8.77 -0.74
N TYR A 17 31.86 -9.24 -1.35
CA TYR A 17 31.87 -10.32 -2.32
C TYR A 17 32.61 -9.94 -3.61
N GLU A 18 32.38 -8.76 -4.18
CA GLU A 18 33.12 -8.27 -5.34
C GLU A 18 34.62 -8.13 -5.04
N ASP A 19 34.98 -7.68 -3.84
CA ASP A 19 36.38 -7.59 -3.39
C ASP A 19 37.00 -8.98 -3.29
N MET A 20 36.27 -9.96 -2.73
CA MET A 20 36.71 -11.35 -2.64
C MET A 20 36.89 -11.98 -4.03
N GLN A 21 36.02 -11.69 -5.00
CA GLN A 21 36.17 -12.16 -6.38
C GLN A 21 37.41 -11.57 -7.06
N ARG A 22 37.78 -10.32 -6.77
CA ARG A 22 39.03 -9.73 -7.29
C ARG A 22 40.29 -10.42 -6.75
N GLU A 23 40.24 -10.98 -5.56
CA GLU A 23 41.37 -11.68 -4.94
C GLU A 23 41.47 -13.15 -5.37
N TYR A 24 40.34 -13.87 -5.39
CA TYR A 24 40.31 -15.33 -5.58
C TYR A 24 39.83 -15.77 -6.97
N GLY A 25 39.41 -14.83 -7.83
CA GLY A 25 38.81 -15.08 -9.14
C GLY A 25 37.29 -15.19 -9.09
N ASP A 26 36.64 -15.21 -10.26
CA ASP A 26 35.18 -15.27 -10.34
C ASP A 26 34.65 -16.63 -9.86
N PHE A 27 33.82 -16.60 -8.82
CA PHE A 27 33.05 -17.75 -8.35
C PHE A 27 31.60 -17.32 -8.14
N MET A 28 30.67 -18.23 -8.42
CA MET A 28 29.21 -18.00 -8.23
C MET A 28 28.64 -18.78 -7.05
N ALA A 29 29.46 -19.64 -6.43
CA ALA A 29 29.05 -20.45 -5.31
C ALA A 29 30.11 -20.48 -4.22
N VAL A 30 29.67 -20.46 -2.97
CA VAL A 30 30.52 -20.38 -1.78
C VAL A 30 30.40 -21.62 -0.93
N THR A 31 31.49 -21.99 -0.25
CA THR A 31 31.49 -22.99 0.82
C THR A 31 30.91 -22.41 2.12
N GLN A 32 30.70 -23.26 3.13
CA GLN A 32 30.25 -22.80 4.46
C GLN A 32 31.15 -21.72 5.05
N ASP A 33 32.48 -21.89 4.95
CA ASP A 33 33.44 -20.93 5.51
C ASP A 33 33.38 -19.57 4.80
N GLN A 34 33.28 -19.59 3.46
CA GLN A 34 33.12 -18.38 2.66
C GLN A 34 31.75 -17.72 2.89
N PHE A 35 30.70 -18.52 3.10
CA PHE A 35 29.37 -18.03 3.44
C PHE A 35 29.39 -17.33 4.79
N ASP A 36 30.06 -17.90 5.80
CA ASP A 36 30.20 -17.28 7.12
C ASP A 36 30.96 -15.94 7.03
N GLN A 37 32.06 -15.92 6.27
CA GLN A 37 32.85 -14.71 6.03
C GLN A 37 32.03 -13.59 5.39
N LEU A 38 31.20 -13.89 4.40
CA LEU A 38 30.39 -12.89 3.70
C LEU A 38 29.15 -12.48 4.50
N PHE A 39 28.40 -13.46 4.99
CA PHE A 39 27.03 -13.23 5.43
C PHE A 39 26.87 -13.07 6.95
N SER A 40 27.92 -13.24 7.76
CA SER A 40 27.85 -13.05 9.23
C SER A 40 27.34 -11.67 9.67
N VAL A 41 27.48 -10.64 8.81
CA VAL A 41 26.96 -9.28 9.08
C VAL A 41 25.42 -9.23 8.98
N VAL A 42 24.82 -10.03 8.11
CA VAL A 42 23.37 -10.01 7.81
C VAL A 42 22.64 -11.25 8.33
N CYS A 43 23.37 -12.32 8.65
CA CYS A 43 22.86 -13.59 9.13
C CYS A 43 23.32 -13.84 10.57
N SER A 44 22.39 -13.97 11.50
CA SER A 44 22.70 -14.27 12.91
C SER A 44 23.16 -15.72 13.13
N ASP A 45 22.74 -16.64 12.27
CA ASP A 45 23.15 -18.05 12.28
C ASP A 45 23.49 -18.48 10.84
N THR A 46 24.74 -18.27 10.45
CA THR A 46 25.26 -18.57 9.11
C THR A 46 25.25 -20.07 8.79
N VAL A 47 25.32 -20.94 9.80
CA VAL A 47 25.27 -22.40 9.62
C VAL A 47 23.86 -22.84 9.27
N ALA A 48 22.85 -22.39 10.02
CA ALA A 48 21.45 -22.68 9.73
C ALA A 48 21.05 -22.15 8.35
N HIS A 49 21.43 -20.91 8.03
CA HIS A 49 21.11 -20.31 6.72
C HIS A 49 21.82 -21.01 5.57
N PHE A 50 23.09 -21.39 5.71
CA PHE A 50 23.76 -22.17 4.67
C PHE A 50 23.02 -23.48 4.37
N GLN A 51 22.54 -24.19 5.41
CA GLN A 51 21.77 -25.42 5.26
C GLN A 51 20.41 -25.19 4.56
N GLU A 52 19.75 -24.05 4.78
CA GLU A 52 18.52 -23.67 4.06
C GLU A 52 18.77 -23.56 2.54
N PHE A 53 19.95 -23.10 2.13
CA PHE A 53 20.31 -22.98 0.71
C PHE A 53 20.96 -24.24 0.13
N ASP A 54 21.72 -25.03 0.91
CA ASP A 54 22.36 -26.28 0.49
C ASP A 54 21.51 -27.53 0.77
N VAL A 55 20.26 -27.52 0.29
CA VAL A 55 19.28 -28.60 0.51
C VAL A 55 19.78 -29.98 0.05
N ARG A 56 20.67 -30.02 -0.95
CA ARG A 56 21.22 -31.26 -1.50
C ARG A 56 22.49 -31.74 -0.79
N GLY A 57 23.02 -30.97 0.16
CA GLY A 57 24.26 -31.30 0.89
C GLY A 57 25.48 -31.39 -0.03
N VAL A 58 25.54 -30.54 -1.06
CA VAL A 58 26.65 -30.51 -2.01
C VAL A 58 27.86 -29.77 -1.42
N GLY A 59 27.67 -29.03 -0.33
CA GLY A 59 28.67 -28.22 0.35
C GLY A 59 28.92 -26.87 -0.34
N ARG A 60 28.00 -26.43 -1.21
CA ARG A 60 28.09 -25.14 -1.92
C ARG A 60 26.73 -24.48 -2.10
N VAL A 61 26.69 -23.17 -1.91
CA VAL A 61 25.49 -22.33 -2.08
C VAL A 61 25.72 -21.30 -3.18
N ASP A 62 24.72 -21.10 -4.05
CA ASP A 62 24.73 -20.04 -5.07
C ASP A 62 24.55 -18.67 -4.41
N VAL A 63 25.54 -17.80 -4.58
CA VAL A 63 25.59 -16.50 -3.91
C VAL A 63 24.50 -15.55 -4.41
N LEU A 64 24.14 -15.63 -5.69
CA LEU A 64 23.14 -14.75 -6.29
C LEU A 64 21.74 -15.06 -5.79
N GLU A 65 21.44 -16.34 -5.52
CA GLU A 65 20.19 -16.74 -4.88
C GLU A 65 20.06 -16.12 -3.48
N VAL A 66 21.15 -16.12 -2.72
CA VAL A 66 21.18 -15.55 -1.36
C VAL A 66 20.98 -14.04 -1.42
N PHE A 67 21.72 -13.34 -2.28
CA PHE A 67 21.54 -11.89 -2.45
C PHE A 67 20.15 -11.52 -2.93
N ALA A 68 19.57 -12.25 -3.89
CA ALA A 68 18.21 -12.01 -4.35
C ALA A 68 17.20 -12.09 -3.21
N VAL A 69 17.31 -13.12 -2.36
CA VAL A 69 16.48 -13.27 -1.15
C VAL A 69 16.69 -12.10 -0.20
N LEU A 70 17.94 -11.78 0.16
CA LEU A 70 18.26 -10.69 1.08
C LEU A 70 17.72 -9.34 0.59
N ILE A 71 17.83 -9.06 -0.72
CA ILE A 71 17.28 -7.83 -1.30
C ILE A 71 15.76 -7.83 -1.20
N VAL A 72 15.08 -8.90 -1.61
CA VAL A 72 13.61 -8.98 -1.59
C VAL A 72 13.06 -8.85 -0.17
N PHE A 73 13.67 -9.54 0.80
CA PHE A 73 13.27 -9.57 2.21
C PHE A 73 13.78 -8.40 3.06
N SER A 74 14.70 -7.57 2.55
CA SER A 74 15.16 -6.38 3.28
C SER A 74 13.98 -5.46 3.64
N LYS A 75 14.09 -4.67 4.71
CA LYS A 75 12.98 -3.81 5.16
C LYS A 75 12.72 -2.58 4.28
N ASP A 76 13.58 -2.34 3.29
CA ASP A 76 13.58 -1.14 2.47
C ASP A 76 12.40 -1.05 1.49
N LEU A 77 12.27 0.15 0.90
CA LEU A 77 11.34 0.48 -0.17
C LEU A 77 11.59 -0.38 -1.41
N ILE A 78 10.57 -0.50 -2.27
CA ILE A 78 10.66 -1.37 -3.45
C ILE A 78 11.63 -0.79 -4.49
N GLU A 79 11.70 0.53 -4.64
CA GLU A 79 12.53 1.18 -5.67
C GLU A 79 14.05 0.95 -5.43
N PRO A 80 14.61 1.15 -4.22
CA PRO A 80 15.98 0.75 -3.92
C PRO A 80 16.26 -0.74 -4.13
N LYS A 81 15.28 -1.61 -3.86
CA LYS A 81 15.38 -3.06 -4.09
C LYS A 81 15.41 -3.40 -5.57
N ILE A 82 14.56 -2.76 -6.39
CA ILE A 82 14.55 -2.88 -7.85
C ILE A 82 15.92 -2.51 -8.39
N GLN A 83 16.47 -1.37 -7.96
CA GLN A 83 17.80 -0.93 -8.35
C GLN A 83 18.88 -1.95 -7.93
N ALA A 84 18.80 -2.49 -6.71
CA ALA A 84 19.78 -3.46 -6.23
C ALA A 84 19.73 -4.77 -7.02
N LEU A 85 18.54 -5.33 -7.28
CA LEU A 85 18.37 -6.51 -8.13
C LEU A 85 18.88 -6.24 -9.56
N PHE A 86 18.55 -5.08 -10.12
CA PHE A 86 18.99 -4.71 -11.45
C PHE A 86 20.53 -4.68 -11.54
N SER A 87 21.18 -3.97 -10.61
CA SER A 87 22.65 -3.86 -10.58
C SER A 87 23.37 -5.15 -10.21
N LEU A 88 22.71 -6.06 -9.49
CA LEU A 88 23.26 -7.38 -9.13
C LEU A 88 23.37 -8.31 -10.35
N PHE A 89 22.40 -8.25 -11.26
CA PHE A 89 22.34 -9.12 -12.44
C PHE A 89 22.85 -8.48 -13.74
N ASP A 90 23.09 -7.17 -13.76
CA ASP A 90 23.88 -6.49 -14.79
C ASP A 90 25.37 -6.82 -14.57
N PHE A 91 25.81 -7.97 -15.09
CA PHE A 91 27.17 -8.49 -14.86
C PHE A 91 28.20 -7.73 -15.69
N ASP A 92 27.85 -7.36 -16.91
CA ASP A 92 28.72 -6.62 -17.82
C ASP A 92 28.76 -5.10 -17.57
N LYS A 93 27.95 -4.63 -16.60
CA LYS A 93 27.86 -3.23 -16.16
C LYS A 93 27.49 -2.29 -17.30
N THR A 94 26.67 -2.77 -18.25
CA THR A 94 26.20 -1.96 -19.37
C THR A 94 25.07 -1.00 -18.99
N CYS A 95 24.55 -1.10 -17.76
CA CYS A 95 23.31 -0.46 -17.30
C CYS A 95 22.05 -0.98 -18.02
N TYR A 96 22.13 -2.18 -18.60
CA TYR A 96 21.01 -2.89 -19.20
C TYR A 96 21.04 -4.35 -18.77
N ILE A 97 19.87 -4.98 -18.70
CA ILE A 97 19.74 -6.42 -18.51
C ILE A 97 19.59 -7.08 -19.89
N SER A 98 20.52 -7.95 -20.24
CA SER A 98 20.42 -8.84 -21.38
C SER A 98 19.40 -9.96 -21.14
N HIS A 99 19.05 -10.70 -22.19
CA HIS A 99 18.14 -11.84 -22.09
C HIS A 99 18.64 -12.91 -21.11
N THR A 100 19.92 -13.27 -21.21
CA THR A 100 20.56 -14.24 -20.32
C THR A 100 20.53 -13.79 -18.85
N GLU A 101 20.77 -12.50 -18.61
CA GLU A 101 20.75 -11.92 -17.26
C GLU A 101 19.34 -11.91 -16.66
N LEU A 102 18.30 -11.64 -17.46
CA LEU A 102 16.92 -11.74 -16.99
C LEU A 102 16.56 -13.18 -16.61
N VAL A 103 16.95 -14.17 -17.43
CA VAL A 103 16.73 -15.59 -17.14
C VAL A 103 17.40 -15.96 -15.81
N MET A 104 18.66 -15.57 -15.61
CA MET A 104 19.38 -15.80 -14.36
C MET A 104 18.70 -15.12 -13.17
N LEU A 105 18.27 -13.86 -13.32
CA LEU A 105 17.55 -13.12 -12.30
C LEU A 105 16.29 -13.85 -11.86
N MET A 106 15.44 -14.25 -12.81
CA MET A 106 14.17 -14.93 -12.52
C MET A 106 14.39 -16.29 -11.86
N ILE A 107 15.39 -17.05 -12.32
CA ILE A 107 15.74 -18.34 -11.74
C ILE A 107 16.27 -18.18 -10.30
N CYS A 108 17.20 -17.27 -10.08
CA CYS A 108 17.82 -17.06 -8.76
C CYS A 108 16.81 -16.54 -7.73
N CYS A 109 16.04 -15.52 -8.10
CA CYS A 109 14.95 -15.01 -7.27
C CYS A 109 13.96 -16.12 -6.91
N THR A 110 13.46 -16.85 -7.91
CA THR A 110 12.44 -17.88 -7.66
C THR A 110 12.97 -19.02 -6.78
N ARG A 111 14.18 -19.51 -7.08
CA ARG A 111 14.80 -20.60 -6.33
C ARG A 111 15.11 -20.20 -4.89
N GLY A 112 15.71 -19.02 -4.68
CA GLY A 112 16.02 -18.52 -3.35
C GLY A 112 14.75 -18.30 -2.52
N LEU A 113 13.76 -17.62 -3.10
CA LEU A 113 12.49 -17.31 -2.41
C LEU A 113 11.69 -18.58 -2.06
N CYS A 114 11.57 -19.53 -2.99
CA CYS A 114 10.87 -20.79 -2.71
C CYS A 114 11.56 -21.62 -1.62
N ARG A 115 12.89 -21.63 -1.54
CA ARG A 115 13.62 -22.35 -0.48
C ARG A 115 13.33 -21.79 0.90
N VAL A 116 13.43 -20.47 1.06
CA VAL A 116 13.26 -19.83 2.37
C VAL A 116 11.82 -19.93 2.88
N VAL A 117 10.83 -19.99 1.98
CA VAL A 117 9.41 -20.12 2.34
C VAL A 117 8.93 -21.58 2.37
N GLY A 118 9.74 -22.54 1.90
CA GLY A 118 9.37 -23.95 1.83
C GLY A 118 8.32 -24.27 0.76
N LEU A 119 8.27 -23.50 -0.33
CA LEU A 119 7.40 -23.76 -1.47
C LEU A 119 8.09 -24.67 -2.50
N GLU A 120 7.29 -25.45 -3.23
CA GLU A 120 7.80 -26.19 -4.38
C GLU A 120 8.33 -25.21 -5.45
N ARG A 121 9.52 -25.50 -5.95
CA ARG A 121 10.15 -24.71 -7.00
C ARG A 121 9.61 -25.14 -8.37
N PRO A 122 9.31 -24.18 -9.27
CA PRO A 122 9.09 -24.50 -10.67
C PRO A 122 10.33 -25.13 -11.31
N ASP A 123 10.14 -25.86 -12.41
CA ASP A 123 11.27 -26.40 -13.15
C ASP A 123 12.08 -25.29 -13.83
N ASN A 124 13.38 -25.51 -14.03
CA ASN A 124 14.24 -24.50 -14.67
C ASN A 124 13.78 -24.20 -16.10
N LEU A 125 13.29 -25.20 -16.83
CA LEU A 125 12.78 -25.02 -18.20
C LEU A 125 11.51 -24.15 -18.21
N GLU A 126 10.64 -24.32 -17.22
CA GLU A 126 9.44 -23.49 -17.05
C GLU A 126 9.83 -22.04 -16.76
N LEU A 127 10.82 -21.83 -15.88
CA LEU A 127 11.32 -20.48 -15.55
C LEU A 127 11.99 -19.81 -16.74
N GLU A 128 12.72 -20.57 -17.57
CA GLU A 128 13.32 -20.06 -18.79
C GLU A 128 12.24 -19.65 -19.81
N CYS A 129 11.19 -20.46 -19.98
CA CYS A 129 10.02 -20.10 -20.81
C CYS A 129 9.34 -18.82 -20.30
N LEU A 130 9.11 -18.70 -18.99
CA LEU A 130 8.53 -17.49 -18.39
C LEU A 130 9.43 -16.27 -18.57
N ALA A 131 10.75 -16.44 -18.47
CA ALA A 131 11.71 -15.36 -18.71
C ALA A 131 11.72 -14.91 -20.17
N ASN A 132 11.56 -15.84 -21.13
CA ASN A 132 11.41 -15.51 -22.54
C ASN A 132 10.16 -14.65 -22.79
N GLU A 133 9.03 -15.02 -22.19
CA GLU A 133 7.78 -14.25 -22.29
C GLU A 133 7.91 -12.88 -21.60
N ALA A 134 8.52 -12.84 -20.41
CA ALA A 134 8.75 -11.62 -19.67
C ALA A 134 9.65 -10.66 -20.46
N PHE A 135 10.74 -11.15 -21.05
CA PHE A 135 11.66 -10.33 -21.84
C PHE A 135 10.93 -9.59 -22.97
N ALA A 136 10.07 -10.30 -23.71
CA ALA A 136 9.28 -9.72 -24.80
C ALA A 136 8.26 -8.67 -24.33
N LYS A 137 7.78 -8.76 -23.09
CA LYS A 137 6.88 -7.78 -22.47
C LYS A 137 7.63 -6.55 -21.94
N ILE A 138 8.82 -6.77 -21.37
CA ILE A 138 9.62 -5.71 -20.73
C ILE A 138 10.33 -4.85 -21.78
N ASP A 139 10.90 -5.46 -22.82
CA ASP A 139 11.61 -4.77 -23.91
C ASP A 139 10.63 -4.06 -24.86
N THR A 140 10.01 -2.99 -24.37
CA THR A 140 8.96 -2.24 -25.07
C THR A 140 9.47 -1.55 -26.33
N ASN A 141 10.72 -1.07 -26.29
CA ASN A 141 11.35 -0.40 -27.43
C ASN A 141 12.03 -1.38 -28.42
N ARG A 142 12.08 -2.68 -28.09
CA ARG A 142 12.61 -3.78 -28.91
C ARG A 142 14.09 -3.62 -29.26
N ASN A 143 14.87 -3.01 -28.37
CA ASN A 143 16.31 -2.84 -28.54
C ASN A 143 17.11 -4.09 -28.10
N ARG A 144 16.42 -5.17 -27.68
CA ARG A 144 16.97 -6.44 -27.20
C ARG A 144 17.75 -6.35 -25.89
N ARG A 145 17.46 -5.33 -25.07
CA ARG A 145 18.06 -5.13 -23.75
C ARG A 145 17.08 -4.38 -22.85
N ILE A 146 17.06 -4.69 -21.57
CA ILE A 146 16.09 -4.13 -20.64
C ILE A 146 16.74 -2.99 -19.88
N SER A 147 16.21 -1.79 -20.02
CA SER A 147 16.62 -0.66 -19.18
C SER A 147 16.04 -0.79 -17.77
N LEU A 148 16.66 -0.10 -16.80
CA LEU A 148 16.12 0.01 -15.44
C LEU A 148 14.68 0.54 -15.42
N SER A 149 14.36 1.53 -16.26
CA SER A 149 13.01 2.08 -16.36
C SER A 149 11.99 1.06 -16.86
N GLU A 150 12.36 0.24 -17.85
CA GLU A 150 11.48 -0.83 -18.36
C GLU A 150 11.29 -1.92 -17.30
N PHE A 151 12.38 -2.33 -16.64
CA PHE A 151 12.33 -3.33 -15.57
C PHE A 151 11.48 -2.87 -14.38
N SER A 152 11.69 -1.63 -13.92
CA SER A 152 10.92 -1.01 -12.84
C SER A 152 9.44 -0.92 -13.23
N PHE A 153 9.14 -0.40 -14.43
CA PHE A 153 7.76 -0.29 -14.90
C PHE A 153 7.06 -1.66 -14.89
N TRP A 154 7.72 -2.71 -15.40
CA TRP A 154 7.18 -4.06 -15.41
C TRP A 154 6.89 -4.60 -14.00
N LEU A 155 7.83 -4.45 -13.05
CA LEU A 155 7.63 -4.90 -11.66
C LEU A 155 6.44 -4.23 -10.96
N HIS A 156 6.13 -2.97 -11.32
CA HIS A 156 4.99 -2.24 -10.77
C HIS A 156 3.63 -2.55 -11.43
N HIS A 157 3.61 -3.16 -12.62
CA HIS A 157 2.38 -3.30 -13.40
C HIS A 157 2.03 -4.73 -13.82
N GLU A 158 3.00 -5.66 -13.84
CA GLU A 158 2.73 -7.05 -14.22
C GLU A 158 2.06 -7.81 -13.07
N HIS A 159 0.74 -8.00 -13.19
CA HIS A 159 -0.09 -8.61 -12.15
C HIS A 159 0.39 -9.99 -11.66
N SER A 160 1.02 -10.80 -12.53
CA SER A 160 1.53 -12.13 -12.17
C SER A 160 2.74 -12.06 -11.23
N VAL A 161 3.73 -11.24 -11.55
CA VAL A 161 4.91 -10.95 -10.70
C VAL A 161 4.47 -10.28 -9.41
N ILE A 162 3.48 -9.41 -9.55
CA ILE A 162 2.79 -8.81 -8.44
C ILE A 162 2.28 -9.96 -7.53
N LEU A 163 1.33 -10.78 -7.93
CA LEU A 163 0.83 -11.83 -7.04
C LEU A 163 1.93 -12.76 -6.49
N TYR A 164 2.98 -13.00 -7.25
CA TYR A 164 4.14 -13.76 -6.79
C TYR A 164 4.86 -13.07 -5.61
N LEU A 165 5.30 -11.82 -5.77
CA LEU A 165 6.05 -11.09 -4.74
C LEU A 165 5.24 -10.81 -3.46
N LYS A 166 3.90 -10.79 -3.51
CA LYS A 166 3.05 -10.73 -2.30
C LYS A 166 3.32 -11.87 -1.33
N LYS A 167 3.65 -13.05 -1.87
CA LYS A 167 3.97 -14.22 -1.05
C LYS A 167 5.28 -14.04 -0.27
N PHE A 168 6.07 -13.01 -0.56
CA PHE A 168 7.45 -12.86 -0.11
C PHE A 168 7.82 -11.49 0.51
N ALA A 169 6.98 -10.44 0.42
CA ALA A 169 7.40 -9.10 0.86
C ALA A 169 6.32 -8.22 1.51
N SER A 170 6.68 -7.64 2.66
CA SER A 170 5.93 -6.61 3.40
C SER A 170 5.87 -5.24 2.69
N THR A 171 6.73 -4.98 1.70
CA THR A 171 6.81 -3.68 0.98
C THR A 171 5.71 -3.52 -0.09
N ARG A 172 5.15 -4.64 -0.54
CA ARG A 172 4.06 -4.69 -1.52
C ARG A 172 2.71 -4.26 -0.93
N LEU A 173 2.56 -4.47 0.36
CA LEU A 173 1.33 -4.20 1.12
C LEU A 173 0.93 -2.73 1.01
N ILE A 174 1.87 -1.79 0.95
CA ILE A 174 1.54 -0.35 0.95
C ILE A 174 0.90 0.09 -0.37
N ALA A 175 1.47 -0.28 -1.52
CA ALA A 175 0.91 0.10 -2.82
C ALA A 175 -0.47 -0.54 -3.04
N ASP A 176 -0.65 -1.79 -2.59
CA ASP A 176 -1.92 -2.48 -2.66
C ASP A 176 -2.95 -1.89 -1.68
N ALA A 177 -2.53 -1.55 -0.46
CA ALA A 177 -3.36 -0.86 0.53
C ALA A 177 -3.79 0.53 0.02
N MET A 178 -2.90 1.27 -0.65
CA MET A 178 -3.24 2.57 -1.28
C MET A 178 -4.31 2.41 -2.34
N LEU A 179 -4.15 1.44 -3.25
CA LEU A 179 -5.13 1.17 -4.30
C LEU A 179 -6.48 0.71 -3.73
N LEU A 180 -6.44 -0.13 -2.70
CA LEU A 180 -7.63 -0.63 -2.01
C LEU A 180 -8.36 0.50 -1.29
N TYR A 181 -7.63 1.33 -0.54
CA TYR A 181 -8.15 2.52 0.14
C TYR A 181 -8.81 3.49 -0.86
N ASP A 182 -8.12 3.87 -1.94
CA ASP A 182 -8.65 4.81 -2.93
C ASP A 182 -9.93 4.26 -3.60
N ARG A 183 -9.96 2.95 -3.91
CA ARG A 183 -11.13 2.28 -4.47
C ARG A 183 -12.31 2.30 -3.49
N GLN A 184 -12.07 1.95 -2.24
CA GLN A 184 -13.13 1.86 -1.23
C GLN A 184 -13.67 3.23 -0.84
N LEU A 185 -12.79 4.24 -0.72
CA LEU A 185 -13.20 5.61 -0.42
C LEU A 185 -14.07 6.18 -1.53
N LYS A 186 -13.71 5.95 -2.79
CA LYS A 186 -14.52 6.35 -3.94
C LYS A 186 -15.90 5.69 -3.91
N LEU A 187 -15.95 4.37 -3.68
CA LEU A 187 -17.20 3.63 -3.59
C LEU A 187 -18.10 4.15 -2.44
N ALA A 188 -17.52 4.47 -1.28
CA ALA A 188 -18.25 5.03 -0.16
C ALA A 188 -18.90 6.38 -0.49
N ILE A 189 -18.16 7.25 -1.18
CA ILE A 189 -18.68 8.55 -1.65
C ILE A 189 -19.83 8.34 -2.64
N ASP A 190 -19.63 7.48 -3.65
CA ASP A 190 -20.63 7.25 -4.70
C ASP A 190 -21.94 6.68 -4.11
N LEU A 191 -21.84 5.71 -3.19
CA LEU A 191 -22.99 5.12 -2.50
C LEU A 191 -23.70 6.15 -1.61
N PHE A 192 -22.95 6.98 -0.88
CA PHE A 192 -23.52 8.02 -0.04
C PHE A 192 -24.28 9.07 -0.86
N LEU A 193 -23.69 9.54 -1.97
CA LEU A 193 -24.33 10.51 -2.86
C LEU A 193 -25.60 9.94 -3.50
N ALA A 194 -25.57 8.66 -3.91
CA ALA A 194 -26.75 7.97 -4.43
C ALA A 194 -27.88 7.89 -3.39
N ALA A 195 -27.55 7.58 -2.13
CA ALA A 195 -28.52 7.54 -1.04
C ALA A 195 -29.10 8.93 -0.72
N ALA A 196 -28.26 9.97 -0.69
CA ALA A 196 -28.69 11.35 -0.45
C ALA A 196 -29.62 11.89 -1.56
N ALA A 197 -29.37 11.51 -2.83
CA ALA A 197 -30.19 11.93 -3.96
C ALA A 197 -31.64 11.41 -3.91
N VAL A 198 -31.88 10.24 -3.29
CA VAL A 198 -33.24 9.70 -3.06
C VAL A 198 -34.05 10.61 -2.14
N ARG A 199 -33.41 11.27 -1.16
CA ARG A 199 -34.07 12.23 -0.26
C ARG A 199 -34.45 13.53 -0.95
N HIS A 200 -33.58 14.06 -1.81
CA HIS A 200 -33.86 15.31 -2.55
C HIS A 200 -35.09 15.22 -3.46
N LYS A 201 -35.41 14.02 -3.99
CA LYS A 201 -36.66 13.79 -4.75
C LYS A 201 -37.93 13.81 -3.88
N ALA A 202 -37.79 13.60 -2.57
CA ALA A 202 -38.91 13.56 -1.61
C ALA A 202 -39.19 14.92 -0.93
N SER A 203 -38.25 15.87 -0.93
CA SER A 203 -38.39 17.17 -0.23
C SER A 203 -38.25 18.40 -1.14
N VAL A 204 -38.76 18.35 -2.37
CA VAL A 204 -38.79 19.55 -3.25
C VAL A 204 -39.80 20.56 -2.69
N GLY A 205 -39.33 21.40 -1.78
CA GLY A 205 -39.97 22.60 -1.28
C GLY A 205 -38.89 23.66 -1.02
N ASN A 206 -38.86 24.67 -1.88
CA ASN A 206 -38.14 25.96 -1.80
C ASN A 206 -36.98 26.07 -0.78
N ALA A 207 -35.76 25.74 -1.20
CA ALA A 207 -34.55 26.18 -0.51
C ALA A 207 -34.11 27.55 -1.05
N ALA A 208 -33.95 28.52 -0.15
CA ALA A 208 -33.50 29.89 -0.46
C ALA A 208 -32.04 29.91 -0.95
N GLU A 209 -31.76 30.81 -1.90
CA GLU A 209 -30.43 31.05 -2.45
C GLU A 209 -29.47 31.58 -1.37
N GLY A 210 -28.42 30.81 -1.04
CA GLY A 210 -27.30 31.34 -0.26
C GLY A 210 -26.53 30.35 0.61
N THR A 211 -27.10 29.21 1.01
CA THR A 211 -26.46 28.28 1.95
C THR A 211 -25.92 27.05 1.21
N VAL A 212 -24.62 26.74 1.39
CA VAL A 212 -24.02 25.49 0.89
C VAL A 212 -24.52 24.34 1.76
N SER A 213 -25.63 23.71 1.35
CA SER A 213 -26.11 22.49 2.01
C SER A 213 -25.33 21.29 1.48
N TYR A 214 -24.59 20.61 2.34
CA TYR A 214 -23.95 19.34 1.99
C TYR A 214 -25.01 18.25 1.77
N PRO A 215 -24.76 17.27 0.88
CA PRO A 215 -25.60 16.07 0.80
C PRO A 215 -25.66 15.38 2.17
N ALA A 216 -26.86 15.00 2.60
CA ALA A 216 -27.08 14.39 3.90
C ALA A 216 -27.97 13.15 3.79
N CYS A 217 -27.62 12.13 4.56
CA CYS A 217 -28.31 10.84 4.63
C CYS A 217 -28.90 10.63 6.03
N THR A 218 -30.02 9.91 6.11
CA THR A 218 -30.53 9.42 7.40
C THR A 218 -29.64 8.29 7.94
N LEU A 219 -29.73 8.00 9.24
CA LEU A 219 -29.00 6.88 9.84
C LEU A 219 -29.24 5.53 9.13
N VAL A 220 -30.47 5.28 8.68
CA VAL A 220 -30.83 4.05 7.94
C VAL A 220 -30.13 4.00 6.57
N GLN A 221 -30.05 5.14 5.89
CA GLN A 221 -29.33 5.25 4.63
C GLN A 221 -27.83 5.06 4.83
N VAL A 222 -27.23 5.69 5.85
CA VAL A 222 -25.81 5.51 6.19
C VAL A 222 -25.51 4.05 6.52
N ARG A 223 -26.34 3.38 7.33
CA ARG A 223 -26.19 1.94 7.61
C ARG A 223 -26.19 1.10 6.33
N SER A 224 -27.08 1.44 5.39
CA SER A 224 -27.18 0.75 4.09
C SER A 224 -25.93 0.98 3.23
N VAL A 225 -25.38 2.20 3.24
CA VAL A 225 -24.14 2.55 2.54
C VAL A 225 -22.96 1.76 3.11
N VAL A 226 -22.77 1.76 4.44
CA VAL A 226 -21.67 1.03 5.09
C VAL A 226 -21.77 -0.47 4.83
N SER A 227 -22.98 -1.04 4.89
CA SER A 227 -23.20 -2.46 4.58
C SER A 227 -22.90 -2.80 3.11
N ALA A 228 -23.16 -1.87 2.20
CA ALA A 228 -22.92 -2.06 0.77
C ALA A 228 -21.43 -2.00 0.37
N LEU A 229 -20.55 -1.49 1.24
CA LEU A 229 -19.10 -1.52 1.04
C LEU A 229 -18.50 -2.92 1.12
N LYS A 230 -19.22 -3.88 1.76
CA LYS A 230 -18.79 -5.28 1.91
C LYS A 230 -17.35 -5.39 2.45
N LEU A 231 -17.06 -4.64 3.51
CA LEU A 231 -15.75 -4.66 4.16
C LEU A 231 -15.52 -6.03 4.83
N PRO A 232 -14.28 -6.57 4.80
CA PRO A 232 -13.96 -7.88 5.40
C PRO A 232 -14.29 -7.91 6.89
N ASN A 233 -14.87 -9.02 7.37
CA ASN A 233 -15.14 -9.27 8.80
C ASN A 233 -15.94 -8.18 9.56
N LEU A 234 -16.56 -7.24 8.84
CA LEU A 234 -17.40 -6.19 9.41
C LEU A 234 -18.73 -6.79 9.89
N LYS A 235 -18.93 -6.80 11.21
CA LYS A 235 -20.16 -7.28 11.87
C LYS A 235 -21.14 -6.12 12.09
N PRO A 236 -22.45 -6.41 12.26
CA PRO A 236 -23.46 -5.38 12.54
C PRO A 236 -23.11 -4.46 13.71
N ASN A 237 -22.52 -5.01 14.79
CA ASN A 237 -22.13 -4.21 15.96
C ASN A 237 -21.07 -3.14 15.61
N HIS A 238 -20.10 -3.46 14.76
CA HIS A 238 -19.08 -2.49 14.31
C HIS A 238 -19.72 -1.37 13.48
N VAL A 239 -20.74 -1.69 12.68
CA VAL A 239 -21.51 -0.69 11.92
C VAL A 239 -22.25 0.24 12.87
N ASP A 240 -22.80 -0.30 13.95
CA ASP A 240 -23.50 0.47 14.98
C ASP A 240 -22.56 1.40 15.75
N GLU A 241 -21.34 0.97 16.05
CA GLU A 241 -20.29 1.80 16.66
C GLU A 241 -19.89 2.98 15.76
N LEU A 242 -19.61 2.71 14.47
CA LEU A 242 -19.26 3.76 13.50
C LEU A 242 -20.38 4.81 13.37
N ILE A 243 -21.64 4.36 13.26
CA ILE A 243 -22.80 5.26 13.16
C ILE A 243 -23.02 6.03 14.47
N GLY A 244 -22.86 5.35 15.62
CA GLY A 244 -22.94 5.97 16.93
C GLY A 244 -21.95 7.12 17.07
N TYR A 245 -20.71 6.91 16.65
CA TYR A 245 -19.67 7.93 16.67
C TYR A 245 -19.96 9.09 15.69
N MET A 246 -20.40 8.80 14.46
CA MET A 246 -20.82 9.84 13.50
C MET A 246 -21.94 10.71 14.06
N THR A 247 -22.86 10.13 14.83
CA THR A 247 -24.01 10.84 15.41
C THR A 247 -23.59 11.81 16.52
N GLN A 248 -22.56 11.47 17.29
CA GLN A 248 -21.99 12.38 18.31
C GLN A 248 -21.32 13.62 17.69
N MET A 249 -20.95 13.55 16.41
CA MET A 249 -20.37 14.67 15.65
C MET A 249 -21.42 15.58 15.00
N VAL A 250 -22.71 15.27 15.09
CA VAL A 250 -23.80 16.08 14.52
C VAL A 250 -24.30 17.06 15.58
N GLU A 251 -24.26 18.37 15.30
CA GLU A 251 -24.92 19.38 16.12
C GLU A 251 -26.43 19.14 16.08
N ALA A 252 -27.09 19.18 17.25
CA ALA A 252 -28.50 18.88 17.38
C ALA A 252 -29.36 19.85 16.55
N ASP A 253 -29.91 19.37 15.43
CA ASP A 253 -30.90 20.10 14.66
C ASP A 253 -32.26 19.91 15.34
N GLU A 254 -32.70 20.92 16.10
CA GLU A 254 -33.89 20.86 16.96
C GLU A 254 -35.21 20.67 16.18
N ASP A 255 -35.21 20.84 14.85
CA ASP A 255 -36.45 21.00 14.06
C ASP A 255 -36.84 19.81 13.17
N SER A 256 -36.05 18.73 13.13
CA SER A 256 -36.48 17.50 12.43
C SER A 256 -36.11 16.25 13.24
N GLY A 257 -37.11 15.50 13.70
CA GLY A 257 -36.95 14.32 14.56
C GLY A 257 -36.18 13.13 13.96
N HIS A 258 -35.36 13.35 12.93
CA HIS A 258 -34.48 12.37 12.31
C HIS A 258 -33.05 12.94 12.21
N SER A 259 -32.15 12.41 13.03
CA SER A 259 -30.72 12.72 12.94
C SER A 259 -30.20 12.40 11.53
N VAL A 260 -29.65 13.42 10.86
CA VAL A 260 -29.04 13.29 9.54
C VAL A 260 -27.53 13.45 9.64
N ILE A 261 -26.80 12.69 8.82
CA ILE A 261 -25.34 12.77 8.73
C ILE A 261 -25.01 13.43 7.40
N ALA A 262 -24.30 14.55 7.44
CA ALA A 262 -23.78 15.21 6.25
C ALA A 262 -22.53 14.49 5.71
N LEU A 263 -22.27 14.61 4.41
CA LEU A 263 -21.10 13.98 3.77
C LEU A 263 -19.76 14.25 4.48
N PRO A 264 -19.45 15.47 4.98
CA PRO A 264 -18.21 15.71 5.73
C PRO A 264 -18.10 14.87 7.01
N ASN A 265 -19.19 14.73 7.77
CA ASN A 265 -19.22 13.97 9.03
C ASN A 265 -19.20 12.45 8.78
N PHE A 266 -19.78 12.00 7.66
CA PHE A 266 -19.63 10.62 7.22
C PHE A 266 -18.17 10.31 6.87
N LEU A 267 -17.53 11.21 6.12
CA LEU A 267 -16.16 11.04 5.65
C LEU A 267 -15.12 11.16 6.75
N SER A 268 -15.33 12.00 7.78
CA SER A 268 -14.42 12.12 8.92
C SER A 268 -14.24 10.81 9.68
N VAL A 269 -15.25 9.94 9.67
CA VAL A 269 -15.23 8.63 10.32
C VAL A 269 -14.89 7.51 9.33
N MET A 270 -15.51 7.50 8.15
CA MET A 270 -15.30 6.41 7.19
C MET A 270 -13.92 6.42 6.55
N SER A 271 -13.28 7.56 6.36
CA SER A 271 -11.94 7.60 5.77
C SER A 271 -10.89 6.89 6.64
N PRO A 272 -10.76 7.21 7.94
CA PRO A 272 -9.90 6.43 8.83
C PRO A 272 -10.27 4.94 8.90
N ALA A 273 -11.56 4.62 8.96
CA ALA A 273 -12.02 3.23 8.99
C ALA A 273 -11.61 2.47 7.71
N LEU A 274 -11.76 3.09 6.53
CA LEU A 274 -11.35 2.48 5.27
C LEU A 274 -9.84 2.33 5.14
N ALA A 275 -9.05 3.26 5.70
CA ALA A 275 -7.61 3.14 5.77
C ALA A 275 -7.20 1.96 6.67
N PHE A 276 -7.90 1.76 7.79
CA PHE A 276 -7.75 0.59 8.66
C PHE A 276 -7.99 -0.71 7.88
N PHE A 277 -9.14 -0.85 7.22
CA PHE A 277 -9.45 -2.05 6.43
C PHE A 277 -8.53 -2.28 5.24
N ALA A 278 -7.85 -1.24 4.76
CA ALA A 278 -6.87 -1.37 3.70
C ALA A 278 -5.49 -1.83 4.22
N ALA A 279 -5.18 -1.54 5.49
CA ALA A 279 -3.95 -1.94 6.16
C ALA A 279 -4.06 -3.31 6.85
N ASP A 280 -5.26 -3.69 7.32
CA ASP A 280 -5.61 -4.99 7.93
C ASP A 280 -5.61 -6.12 6.87
N ASP A 281 -4.42 -6.63 6.57
CA ASP A 281 -4.18 -7.60 5.50
C ASP A 281 -4.65 -9.00 5.89
N ASP A 282 -4.53 -9.35 7.18
CA ASP A 282 -4.95 -10.66 7.70
C ASP A 282 -6.44 -10.71 8.09
N HIS A 283 -7.13 -9.56 8.02
CA HIS A 283 -8.53 -9.38 8.37
C HIS A 283 -8.82 -9.74 9.83
N SER A 284 -7.83 -9.58 10.71
CA SER A 284 -7.94 -9.85 12.14
C SER A 284 -8.88 -8.88 12.87
N MET A 285 -9.25 -7.75 12.22
CA MET A 285 -9.94 -6.62 12.86
C MET A 285 -9.09 -5.94 13.95
N THR A 286 -7.78 -6.19 13.94
CA THR A 286 -6.77 -5.55 14.79
C THR A 286 -5.60 -5.12 13.92
N VAL A 287 -4.85 -4.09 14.33
CA VAL A 287 -3.69 -3.58 13.60
C VAL A 287 -2.43 -3.86 14.41
N ASP A 288 -1.51 -4.61 13.80
CA ASP A 288 -0.18 -4.86 14.37
C ASP A 288 0.82 -3.73 14.06
N VAL A 289 2.08 -3.86 14.50
CA VAL A 289 3.13 -2.86 14.27
C VAL A 289 3.41 -2.64 12.77
N GLN A 290 3.34 -3.70 11.98
CA GLN A 290 3.63 -3.67 10.55
C GLN A 290 2.45 -3.08 9.76
N GLU A 291 1.21 -3.37 10.13
CA GLU A 291 -0.01 -2.79 9.59
C GLU A 291 -0.16 -1.32 10.01
N LEU A 292 0.21 -0.95 11.25
CA LEU A 292 0.23 0.44 11.70
C LEU A 292 1.21 1.27 10.87
N ARG A 293 2.36 0.69 10.49
CA ARG A 293 3.31 1.37 9.59
C ARG A 293 2.66 1.69 8.24
N ILE A 294 1.90 0.75 7.68
CA ILE A 294 1.15 0.93 6.43
C ILE A 294 0.12 2.04 6.61
N LEU A 295 -0.68 1.94 7.67
CA LEU A 295 -1.75 2.87 8.02
C LEU A 295 -1.24 4.32 8.18
N LEU A 296 -0.16 4.50 8.94
CA LEU A 296 0.48 5.79 9.13
C LEU A 296 1.05 6.35 7.82
N TRP A 297 1.58 5.50 6.95
CA TRP A 297 2.09 5.93 5.66
C TRP A 297 0.96 6.30 4.69
N LEU A 298 -0.13 5.54 4.63
CA LEU A 298 -1.35 5.88 3.87
C LEU A 298 -1.82 7.30 4.21
N MET A 299 -1.84 7.62 5.50
CA MET A 299 -2.35 8.90 6.00
C MET A 299 -1.35 10.05 5.88
N ARG A 300 -0.06 9.81 6.12
CA ARG A 300 0.97 10.86 6.15
C ARG A 300 1.64 11.09 4.80
N LYS A 301 1.46 10.17 3.84
CA LYS A 301 2.21 10.10 2.57
C LYS A 301 3.74 10.15 2.77
N LYS A 302 4.19 9.82 3.99
CA LYS A 302 5.58 9.82 4.44
C LYS A 302 5.76 8.60 5.34
N GLU A 303 6.80 7.83 5.07
CA GLU A 303 7.11 6.64 5.85
C GLU A 303 7.46 7.02 7.30
N PRO A 304 6.80 6.44 8.31
CA PRO A 304 7.14 6.62 9.71
C PRO A 304 8.32 5.72 10.09
N THR A 305 9.15 6.15 11.06
CA THR A 305 10.23 5.30 11.58
C THR A 305 9.69 4.21 12.50
N GLU A 306 10.41 3.10 12.64
CA GLU A 306 9.98 1.99 13.52
C GLU A 306 9.75 2.44 14.98
N LEU A 307 10.56 3.39 15.46
CA LEU A 307 10.40 3.99 16.78
C LEU A 307 9.13 4.85 16.89
N GLN A 308 8.79 5.61 15.84
CA GLN A 308 7.56 6.38 15.78
C GLN A 308 6.34 5.46 15.75
N THR A 309 6.38 4.38 14.98
CA THR A 309 5.27 3.42 14.87
C THR A 309 5.04 2.70 16.20
N LYS A 310 6.09 2.20 16.85
CA LYS A 310 5.97 1.53 18.17
C LYS A 310 5.52 2.49 19.27
N GLY A 311 6.07 3.69 19.31
CA GLY A 311 5.66 4.71 20.27
C GLY A 311 4.21 5.15 20.07
N MET A 312 3.75 5.17 18.80
CA MET A 312 2.38 5.50 18.47
C MET A 312 1.41 4.36 18.79
N LEU A 313 1.77 3.11 18.52
CA LEU A 313 0.94 1.95 18.91
C LEU A 313 0.67 1.97 20.42
N LEU A 314 1.72 2.12 21.24
CA LEU A 314 1.60 2.20 22.70
C LEU A 314 0.76 3.38 23.19
N SER A 315 0.68 4.46 22.42
CA SER A 315 -0.11 5.63 22.80
C SER A 315 -1.59 5.56 22.40
N LEU A 316 -1.93 4.63 21.52
CA LEU A 316 -3.26 4.47 20.93
C LEU A 316 -3.98 3.21 21.39
N ASP A 317 -3.23 2.25 21.94
CA ASP A 317 -3.69 1.01 22.56
C ASP A 317 -4.31 1.34 23.92
N ASP A 318 -5.60 1.70 23.93
CA ASP A 318 -6.32 2.16 25.12
C ASP A 318 -6.62 1.00 26.08
N ASP A 319 -6.74 -0.22 25.55
CA ASP A 319 -7.01 -1.43 26.33
C ASP A 319 -5.74 -2.22 26.73
N GLU A 320 -4.56 -1.70 26.37
CA GLU A 320 -3.23 -2.25 26.64
C GLU A 320 -3.04 -3.70 26.16
N ASN A 321 -3.76 -4.11 25.11
CA ASN A 321 -3.71 -5.48 24.59
C ASN A 321 -2.54 -5.72 23.62
N GLY A 322 -1.80 -4.67 23.25
CA GLY A 322 -0.66 -4.70 22.34
C GLY A 322 -1.02 -4.63 20.86
N GLN A 323 -2.29 -4.43 20.52
CA GLN A 323 -2.85 -4.34 19.17
C GLN A 323 -3.81 -3.15 19.09
N LEU A 324 -3.99 -2.56 17.90
CA LEU A 324 -4.89 -1.41 17.73
C LEU A 324 -6.20 -1.83 17.07
N SER A 325 -7.34 -1.58 17.71
CA SER A 325 -8.66 -1.81 17.13
C SER A 325 -9.07 -0.72 16.13
N CYS A 326 -10.05 -1.04 15.27
CA CYS A 326 -10.59 -0.09 14.30
C CYS A 326 -11.14 1.18 14.96
N MET A 327 -11.82 1.05 16.10
CA MET A 327 -12.42 2.20 16.78
C MET A 327 -11.40 3.06 17.51
N GLU A 328 -10.38 2.49 18.16
CA GLU A 328 -9.26 3.27 18.74
C GLU A 328 -8.56 4.11 17.67
N TRP A 329 -8.31 3.51 16.50
CA TRP A 329 -7.77 4.22 15.35
C TRP A 329 -8.70 5.34 14.85
N VAL A 330 -9.99 5.06 14.66
CA VAL A 330 -10.99 6.04 14.21
C VAL A 330 -11.11 7.20 15.21
N HIS A 331 -11.15 6.92 16.51
CA HIS A 331 -11.19 7.94 17.55
C HIS A 331 -9.98 8.86 17.48
N TYR A 332 -8.79 8.29 17.35
CA TYR A 332 -7.56 9.05 17.20
C TYR A 332 -7.54 9.89 15.91
N ALA A 333 -7.81 9.27 14.77
CA ALA A 333 -7.68 9.92 13.46
C ALA A 333 -8.76 11.00 13.23
N SER A 334 -9.96 10.80 13.78
CA SER A 334 -11.06 11.77 13.71
C SER A 334 -11.08 12.77 14.86
N GLY A 335 -10.21 12.61 15.87
CA GLY A 335 -10.10 13.49 17.04
C GLY A 335 -9.50 14.85 16.73
N ILE A 336 -9.64 15.81 17.65
CA ILE A 336 -8.99 17.13 17.56
C ILE A 336 -7.71 17.08 18.38
N ASP A 337 -6.57 17.44 17.77
CA ASP A 337 -5.31 17.60 18.46
C ASP A 337 -5.44 18.73 19.48
N GLN A 338 -5.34 18.39 20.77
CA GLN A 338 -5.53 19.32 21.89
C GLN A 338 -4.46 20.41 21.94
N SER A 339 -3.31 20.22 21.27
CA SER A 339 -2.22 21.20 21.23
C SER A 339 -2.37 22.22 20.11
N THR A 340 -2.99 21.84 18.99
CA THR A 340 -3.11 22.69 17.79
C THR A 340 -4.55 23.12 17.48
N GLY A 341 -5.55 22.53 18.12
CA GLY A 341 -6.97 22.78 17.86
C GLY A 341 -7.43 22.33 16.47
N SER A 342 -6.58 21.62 15.72
CA SER A 342 -6.87 21.08 14.40
C SER A 342 -7.28 19.61 14.49
N LEU A 343 -8.05 19.11 13.52
CA LEU A 343 -8.29 17.66 13.40
C LEU A 343 -6.94 16.93 13.33
N ALA A 344 -6.75 15.92 14.19
CA ALA A 344 -5.50 15.20 14.38
C ALA A 344 -4.98 14.59 13.08
N PHE A 345 -5.88 14.09 12.21
CA PHE A 345 -5.54 13.65 10.87
C PHE A 345 -6.61 14.05 9.85
N ASN A 346 -6.29 15.00 8.97
CA ASN A 346 -7.20 15.41 7.89
C ASN A 346 -6.61 15.10 6.51
N ALA A 347 -6.60 13.81 6.14
CA ALA A 347 -6.28 13.38 4.78
C ALA A 347 -7.26 13.95 3.74
N GLN A 348 -8.51 14.26 4.13
CA GLN A 348 -9.53 14.82 3.25
C GLN A 348 -9.38 16.31 2.97
N LEU A 349 -8.98 17.14 3.94
CA LEU A 349 -8.73 18.55 3.69
C LEU A 349 -7.65 18.68 2.64
N ARG A 350 -6.62 17.81 2.65
CA ARG A 350 -5.50 17.82 1.71
C ARG A 350 -5.86 17.40 0.27
N TYR A 351 -6.67 16.35 0.09
CA TYR A 351 -7.17 15.95 -1.25
C TYR A 351 -8.10 17.02 -1.85
N LEU A 352 -8.97 17.62 -1.03
CA LEU A 352 -9.77 18.78 -1.44
C LEU A 352 -8.90 20.04 -1.63
N PHE A 353 -7.82 20.19 -0.84
CA PHE A 353 -6.86 21.30 -0.95
C PHE A 353 -6.12 21.24 -2.29
N GLU A 354 -5.49 20.11 -2.62
CA GLU A 354 -4.67 19.92 -3.83
C GLU A 354 -5.49 20.03 -5.12
N GLN A 355 -6.80 19.75 -5.08
CA GLN A 355 -7.68 19.98 -6.23
C GLN A 355 -8.17 21.43 -6.36
N CYS A 356 -8.13 22.21 -5.29
CA CYS A 356 -8.61 23.59 -5.24
C CYS A 356 -7.47 24.63 -5.28
N ASP A 357 -6.26 24.30 -4.81
CA ASP A 357 -5.03 25.10 -4.84
C ASP A 357 -4.36 24.98 -6.22
N ARG A 358 -4.98 25.61 -7.23
CA ARG A 358 -4.51 25.54 -8.64
C ARG A 358 -3.20 26.27 -8.89
N ASP A 359 -2.82 27.20 -8.02
CA ASP A 359 -1.59 28.00 -8.13
C ASP A 359 -0.46 27.51 -7.22
N GLY A 360 -0.72 26.51 -6.37
CA GLY A 360 0.29 25.78 -5.60
C GLY A 360 0.95 26.63 -4.53
N ASN A 361 0.25 27.67 -4.04
CA ASN A 361 0.80 28.66 -3.13
C ASN A 361 0.51 28.31 -1.65
N GLY A 362 -0.27 27.26 -1.38
CA GLY A 362 -0.60 26.80 -0.04
C GLY A 362 -1.75 27.55 0.64
N SER A 363 -2.51 28.36 -0.10
CA SER A 363 -3.66 29.13 0.41
C SER A 363 -4.85 29.05 -0.55
N ILE A 364 -6.05 28.79 -0.01
CA ILE A 364 -7.27 28.61 -0.82
C ILE A 364 -8.29 29.67 -0.44
N HIS A 365 -8.75 30.43 -1.43
CA HIS A 365 -9.89 31.33 -1.25
C HIS A 365 -11.20 30.53 -1.19
N VAL A 366 -12.12 30.95 -0.31
CA VAL A 366 -13.43 30.30 -0.08
C VAL A 366 -14.22 30.06 -1.39
N ALA A 367 -14.06 30.95 -2.37
CA ALA A 367 -14.66 30.81 -3.70
C ALA A 367 -14.09 29.63 -4.51
N ASP A 368 -12.79 29.36 -4.41
CA ASP A 368 -12.09 28.29 -5.13
C ASP A 368 -12.35 26.92 -4.49
N PHE A 369 -12.45 26.88 -3.16
CA PHE A 369 -12.89 25.68 -2.43
C PHE A 369 -14.31 25.26 -2.83
N SER A 370 -15.23 26.22 -2.93
CA SER A 370 -16.61 25.97 -3.39
C SER A 370 -16.67 25.59 -4.88
N ALA A 371 -15.78 26.14 -5.70
CA ALA A 371 -15.67 25.82 -7.13
C ALA A 371 -15.07 24.43 -7.40
N GLY A 372 -14.07 23.99 -6.62
CA GLY A 372 -13.50 22.64 -6.72
C GLY A 372 -14.51 21.56 -6.32
N LEU A 373 -15.25 21.79 -5.23
CA LEU A 373 -16.40 20.96 -4.84
C LEU A 373 -17.47 20.91 -5.95
N LYS A 374 -17.84 22.06 -6.52
CA LYS A 374 -18.75 22.09 -7.68
C LYS A 374 -18.19 21.32 -8.87
N THR A 375 -16.90 21.41 -9.18
CA THR A 375 -16.29 20.74 -10.34
C THR A 375 -16.27 19.22 -10.19
N VAL A 376 -15.99 18.73 -8.98
CA VAL A 376 -16.03 17.30 -8.62
C VAL A 376 -17.47 16.77 -8.73
N VAL A 377 -18.44 17.50 -8.17
CA VAL A 377 -19.86 17.13 -8.25
C VAL A 377 -20.37 17.19 -9.70
N THR A 378 -19.99 18.20 -10.50
CA THR A 378 -20.48 18.38 -11.87
C THR A 378 -19.91 17.34 -12.84
N ARG A 379 -18.66 16.90 -12.65
CA ARG A 379 -18.04 15.81 -13.43
C ARG A 379 -18.69 14.45 -13.13
N SER A 380 -18.99 14.17 -11.85
CA SER A 380 -19.69 12.94 -11.46
C SER A 380 -21.14 12.93 -11.95
N VAL A 381 -21.81 14.09 -12.00
CA VAL A 381 -23.16 14.22 -12.56
C VAL A 381 -23.17 14.10 -14.10
N HIS A 382 -22.19 14.65 -14.81
CA HIS A 382 -22.11 14.52 -16.28
C HIS A 382 -21.74 13.11 -16.75
N ALA A 383 -20.99 12.34 -15.96
CA ALA A 383 -20.68 10.94 -16.26
C ALA A 383 -21.86 9.98 -16.01
N ALA A 384 -22.85 10.40 -15.22
CA ALA A 384 -24.03 9.60 -14.86
C ALA A 384 -25.27 9.85 -15.76
N ILE A 385 -25.20 10.78 -16.71
CA ILE A 385 -26.29 11.05 -17.67
C ILE A 385 -25.90 10.43 -19.03
N PRO A 386 -26.61 9.41 -19.54
CA PRO A 386 -26.41 8.96 -20.92
C PRO A 386 -26.75 10.11 -21.86
N LYS A 387 -25.88 10.43 -22.82
CA LYS A 387 -26.21 11.34 -23.93
C LYS A 387 -27.45 10.76 -24.64
N ALA A 388 -28.61 11.35 -24.39
CA ALA A 388 -29.80 11.07 -25.16
C ALA A 388 -29.54 11.54 -26.60
N ASN A 389 -29.56 10.60 -27.54
CA ASN A 389 -29.62 10.86 -28.97
C ASN A 389 -30.80 11.81 -29.22
N LYS A 390 -30.50 13.03 -29.68
CA LYS A 390 -31.50 13.83 -30.40
C LYS A 390 -31.62 13.23 -31.80
N VAL A 391 -32.65 12.41 -31.97
CA VAL A 391 -33.29 12.20 -33.26
C VAL A 391 -33.99 13.50 -33.62
N LEU A 392 -33.50 14.17 -34.65
CA LEU A 392 -34.29 14.72 -35.76
C LEU A 392 -33.34 14.97 -36.94
#